data_AF-A0A920M9R9-F1
#
_entry.id   AF-A0A920M9R9-F1
#
_cell.length_a   1.000
_cell.length_b   1.000
_cell.length_c   1.000
_cell.angle_alpha   90.00
_cell.angle_beta   90.00
_cell.angle_gamma   90.00
#
_symmetry.space_group_name_H-M   'P 1'
#
loop_
_entity.id
_entity.type
_entity.pdbx_description
1 polymer ?
#
loop_
_entity_poly.entity_id
_entity_poly.type
_entity_poly.pdbx_seq_one_letter_code
_entity_poly.pdbx_strand_id
1 'polypeptide(L)'
;MRHLIFIFLLCSFLNKVKPKAAIFFETEIWPNSIHLCKEMEKPSIVSNGRLSKKSFKKYMKLNIFLKKVFSNLDLVMAQGDEDKNYYHQLGCKNIHVTGSVKFDQGLILVNQNH
;
A
#
# COMPACT_ATOMS: atom_id res chain seq x y z
N MET A 1 23.64 -5.78 -4.25
CA MET A 1 23.67 -6.58 -2.99
C MET A 1 22.58 -6.20 -1.97
N ARG A 2 22.23 -4.92 -1.74
CA ARG A 2 21.22 -4.50 -0.74
C ARG A 2 19.78 -5.03 -0.98
N HIS A 3 19.35 -5.15 -2.23
CA HIS A 3 17.99 -5.62 -2.57
C HIS A 3 17.75 -7.11 -2.31
N LEU A 4 18.78 -7.94 -2.52
CA LEU A 4 18.69 -9.39 -2.33
C LEU A 4 18.56 -9.75 -0.84
N ILE A 5 19.31 -9.06 0.01
CA ILE A 5 19.23 -9.23 1.47
C ILE A 5 17.82 -8.88 1.98
N PHE A 6 17.23 -7.80 1.48
CA PHE A 6 15.88 -7.40 1.87
C PHE A 6 14.83 -8.44 1.47
N ILE A 7 14.89 -8.98 0.24
CA ILE A 7 13.97 -10.04 -0.19
C ILE A 7 14.11 -11.27 0.69
N PHE A 8 15.34 -11.71 0.97
CA PHE A 8 15.58 -12.89 1.81
C PHE A 8 15.03 -12.70 3.23
N LEU A 9 15.27 -11.54 3.84
CA LEU A 9 14.75 -11.21 5.17
C LEU A 9 13.22 -11.17 5.18
N LEU A 10 12.62 -10.57 4.15
CA LEU A 10 11.16 -10.48 4.02
C LEU A 10 10.54 -11.87 3.86
N CYS A 11 11.09 -12.73 3.00
CA CYS A 11 10.63 -14.11 2.86
C CYS A 11 10.73 -14.89 4.17
N SER A 12 11.87 -14.78 4.88
CA SER A 12 12.08 -15.45 6.17
C SER A 12 11.09 -14.96 7.22
N PHE A 13 10.84 -13.65 7.28
CA PHE A 13 9.88 -13.04 8.18
C PHE A 13 8.45 -13.51 7.89
N LEU A 14 8.01 -13.42 6.63
CA LEU A 14 6.65 -13.81 6.24
C LEU A 14 6.40 -15.31 6.48
N ASN A 15 7.38 -16.17 6.22
CA ASN A 15 7.28 -17.61 6.49
C ASN A 15 7.17 -17.95 7.98
N LYS A 16 7.81 -17.16 8.84
CA LYS A 16 7.75 -17.34 10.30
C LYS A 16 6.47 -16.79 10.90
N VAL A 17 6.10 -15.55 10.53
CA VAL A 17 4.95 -14.84 11.11
C VAL A 17 3.63 -15.37 10.54
N LYS A 18 3.61 -15.83 9.29
CA LYS A 18 2.42 -16.31 8.58
C LYS A 18 1.23 -15.34 8.75
N PRO A 19 1.40 -14.06 8.38
CA PRO A 19 0.38 -13.05 8.63
C PRO A 19 -0.92 -13.41 7.92
N LYS A 20 -2.05 -13.03 8.54
CA LYS A 20 -3.38 -13.16 7.90
C LYS A 20 -3.59 -12.13 6.80
N ALA A 21 -2.91 -10.99 6.86
CA ALA A 21 -2.92 -9.93 5.85
C ALA A 21 -1.67 -9.04 6.00
N ALA A 22 -1.31 -8.32 4.95
CA ALA A 22 -0.28 -7.27 4.96
C ALA A 22 -0.94 -5.91 4.73
N ILE A 23 -0.60 -4.93 5.58
CA ILE A 23 -1.08 -3.56 5.48
C ILE A 23 0.13 -2.65 5.23
N PHE A 24 0.14 -1.97 4.09
CA PHE A 24 1.12 -0.96 3.73
C PHE A 24 0.57 0.42 4.09
N PHE A 25 1.33 1.20 4.84
CA PHE A 25 0.91 2.55 5.22
C PHE A 25 1.57 3.60 4.30
N GLU A 26 0.76 4.53 3.79
CA GLU A 26 1.18 5.62 2.91
C GLU A 26 1.91 5.18 1.63
N THR A 27 3.22 5.45 1.54
CA THR A 27 4.04 5.28 0.32
C THR A 27 5.04 4.14 0.42
N GLU A 28 5.07 3.39 1.52
CA GLU A 28 6.03 2.29 1.73
C GLU A 28 5.64 1.01 0.97
N ILE A 29 5.27 1.17 -0.30
CA ILE A 29 4.86 0.08 -1.17
C ILE A 29 6.09 -0.45 -1.91
N TRP A 30 6.51 -1.65 -1.53
CA TRP A 30 7.56 -2.40 -2.20
C TRP A 30 6.93 -3.43 -3.14
N PRO A 31 7.20 -3.38 -4.45
CA PRO A 31 6.63 -4.33 -5.42
C PRO A 31 6.86 -5.80 -5.04
N ASN A 32 8.03 -6.11 -4.49
CA ASN A 32 8.36 -7.47 -4.05
C ASN A 32 7.46 -7.93 -2.90
N SER A 33 7.09 -7.03 -1.97
CA SER A 33 6.20 -7.37 -0.87
C SER A 33 4.80 -7.69 -1.37
N ILE A 34 4.28 -6.93 -2.34
CA ILE A 34 2.98 -7.24 -2.96
C ILE A 34 3.03 -8.60 -3.67
N HIS A 35 4.09 -8.83 -4.44
CA HIS A 35 4.26 -10.11 -5.13
C HIS A 35 4.32 -11.29 -4.15
N LEU A 36 5.11 -11.19 -3.08
CA LEU A 36 5.20 -12.24 -2.06
C LEU A 36 3.86 -12.46 -1.33
N CYS A 37 3.12 -11.40 -1.03
CA CYS A 37 1.78 -11.55 -0.45
C CYS A 37 0.86 -12.32 -1.40
N LYS A 38 0.94 -12.03 -2.70
CA LYS A 38 0.18 -12.76 -3.73
C LYS A 38 0.55 -14.24 -3.80
N GLU A 39 1.85 -14.56 -3.84
CA GLU A 39 2.35 -15.94 -3.87
C GLU A 39 1.94 -16.74 -2.61
N MET A 40 1.85 -16.07 -1.46
CA MET A 40 1.43 -16.69 -0.20
C MET A 40 -0.09 -16.65 0.03
N GLU A 41 -0.86 -16.19 -0.96
CA GLU A 41 -2.31 -16.01 -0.89
C GLU A 41 -2.76 -15.19 0.34
N LYS A 42 -1.98 -14.17 0.68
CA LYS A 42 -2.30 -13.24 1.78
C LYS A 42 -2.84 -11.93 1.24
N PRO A 43 -4.00 -11.46 1.74
CA PRO A 43 -4.53 -10.15 1.41
C PRO A 43 -3.51 -9.04 1.64
N SER A 44 -3.41 -8.14 0.68
CA SER A 44 -2.49 -7.01 0.64
C SER A 44 -3.29 -5.70 0.50
N ILE A 45 -3.13 -4.83 1.49
CA ILE A 45 -3.96 -3.63 1.65
C ILE A 45 -3.06 -2.40 1.73
N VAL A 46 -3.39 -1.35 0.98
CA VAL A 46 -2.79 -0.03 1.18
C VAL A 46 -3.72 0.81 2.03
N SER A 47 -3.22 1.28 3.17
CA SER A 47 -3.91 2.20 4.07
C SER A 47 -3.36 3.62 3.91
N ASN A 48 -4.26 4.61 3.91
CA ASN A 48 -3.92 6.02 3.77
C ASN A 48 -3.03 6.28 2.53
N GLY A 49 -3.33 5.58 1.43
CA GLY A 49 -2.54 5.47 0.21
C GLY A 49 -2.43 6.81 -0.50
N ARG A 50 -1.30 7.48 -0.27
CA ARG A 50 -0.90 8.68 -0.99
C ARG A 50 0.14 8.31 -2.04
N LEU A 51 0.02 8.86 -3.24
CA LEU A 51 0.97 8.63 -4.30
C LEU A 51 1.34 9.95 -4.98
N SER A 52 2.55 10.44 -4.71
CA SER A 52 3.01 11.67 -5.36
C SER A 52 3.10 11.50 -6.88
N LYS A 53 2.86 12.59 -7.63
CA LYS A 53 3.04 12.63 -9.09
C LYS A 53 4.44 12.16 -9.54
N LYS A 54 5.48 12.42 -8.73
CA LYS A 54 6.86 11.95 -9.00
C LYS A 54 6.97 10.43 -8.90
N SER A 55 6.43 9.83 -7.84
CA SER A 55 6.40 8.38 -7.64
C SER A 55 5.56 7.70 -8.71
N PHE A 56 4.36 8.23 -9.00
CA PHE A 56 3.50 7.75 -10.09
C PHE A 56 4.23 7.72 -11.43
N LYS A 57 4.85 8.85 -11.84
CA LYS A 57 5.63 8.90 -13.09
C LYS A 57 6.78 7.90 -13.11
N LYS A 58 7.47 7.71 -11.98
CA LYS A 58 8.54 6.71 -11.87
C LYS A 58 7.99 5.29 -12.08
N TYR A 59 6.87 4.95 -11.45
CA TYR A 59 6.25 3.63 -11.61
C TYR A 59 5.69 3.40 -13.01
N MET A 60 5.09 4.42 -13.65
CA MET A 60 4.64 4.32 -15.03
C MET A 60 5.78 4.09 -16.04
N LYS A 61 6.96 4.69 -15.80
CA LYS A 61 8.16 4.46 -16.64
C LYS A 61 8.73 3.04 -16.48
N LEU A 62 8.52 2.41 -15.33
CA LEU A 62 9.07 1.10 -14.97
C LEU A 62 8.24 -0.07 -15.52
N ASN A 63 7.45 0.18 -16.57
CA ASN A 63 6.82 -0.80 -17.48
C ASN A 63 5.65 -1.65 -16.92
N ILE A 64 5.13 -2.53 -17.80
CA ILE A 64 3.99 -3.45 -17.60
C ILE A 64 4.14 -4.33 -16.34
N PHE A 65 5.37 -4.66 -15.93
CA PHE A 65 5.64 -5.46 -14.75
C PHE A 65 5.08 -4.81 -13.48
N LEU A 66 5.36 -3.53 -13.25
CA LEU A 66 4.81 -2.85 -12.07
C LEU A 66 3.29 -2.79 -12.13
N LYS A 67 2.71 -2.53 -13.31
CA LYS A 67 1.25 -2.56 -13.45
C LYS A 67 0.66 -3.91 -13.04
N LYS A 68 1.30 -5.02 -13.43
CA LYS A 68 0.91 -6.37 -13.00
C LYS A 68 1.05 -6.56 -11.49
N VAL A 69 2.15 -6.08 -10.90
CA VAL A 69 2.38 -6.19 -9.45
C VAL A 69 1.33 -5.40 -8.66
N PHE A 70 1.11 -4.13 -8.99
CA PHE A 70 0.11 -3.29 -8.32
C PHE A 70 -1.31 -3.82 -8.52
N SER A 71 -1.61 -4.48 -9.65
CA SER A 71 -2.90 -5.13 -9.86
C SER A 71 -3.20 -6.31 -8.92
N ASN A 72 -2.19 -6.80 -8.19
CA ASN A 72 -2.36 -7.83 -7.16
C ASN A 72 -2.77 -7.26 -5.79
N LEU A 73 -2.82 -5.93 -5.61
CA LEU A 73 -3.34 -5.34 -4.38
C LEU A 73 -4.84 -5.62 -4.24
N ASP A 74 -5.24 -6.13 -3.07
CA ASP A 74 -6.62 -6.53 -2.80
C ASP A 74 -7.51 -5.34 -2.42
N LEU A 75 -6.93 -4.31 -1.80
CA LEU A 75 -7.61 -3.08 -1.43
C LEU A 75 -6.64 -1.89 -1.36
N VAL A 76 -7.08 -0.74 -1.88
CA VAL A 76 -6.38 0.54 -1.71
C VAL A 76 -7.34 1.55 -1.11
N MET A 77 -6.97 2.09 0.05
CA MET A 77 -7.65 3.22 0.70
C MET A 77 -6.90 4.50 0.36
N ALA A 78 -7.30 5.17 -0.72
CA ALA A 78 -6.66 6.37 -1.24
C ALA A 78 -7.04 7.61 -0.42
N GLN A 79 -6.09 8.55 -0.25
CA GLN A 79 -6.36 9.79 0.49
C GLN A 79 -7.33 10.72 -0.25
N GLY A 80 -7.21 10.81 -1.58
CA GLY A 80 -8.08 11.61 -2.42
C GLY A 80 -8.25 11.05 -3.83
N ASP A 81 -9.03 11.73 -4.65
CA ASP A 81 -9.34 11.31 -6.02
C ASP A 81 -8.11 11.28 -6.94
N GLU A 82 -7.14 12.18 -6.73
CA GLU A 82 -5.88 12.17 -7.48
C GLU A 82 -5.09 10.87 -7.23
N ASP A 83 -4.96 10.49 -5.96
CA ASP A 83 -4.29 9.25 -5.58
C ASP A 83 -5.02 8.03 -6.15
N LYS A 84 -6.36 8.01 -6.03
CA LYS A 84 -7.20 6.95 -6.63
C LYS A 84 -6.94 6.80 -8.12
N ASN A 85 -6.88 7.91 -8.86
CA ASN A 85 -6.61 7.90 -10.29
C ASN A 85 -5.21 7.33 -10.60
N TYR A 86 -4.20 7.69 -9.81
CA TYR A 86 -2.85 7.13 -9.99
C TYR A 86 -2.81 5.63 -9.72
N TYR A 87 -3.42 5.15 -8.63
CA TYR A 87 -3.49 3.71 -8.34
C TYR A 87 -4.28 2.93 -9.41
N HIS A 88 -5.35 3.51 -9.94
CA HIS A 88 -6.12 2.93 -11.04
C HIS A 88 -5.27 2.78 -12.31
N GLN A 89 -4.50 3.81 -12.66
CA GLN A 89 -3.58 3.76 -13.82
C GLN A 89 -2.45 2.74 -13.62
N LEU A 90 -2.02 2.51 -12.38
CA LEU A 90 -1.10 1.44 -11.99
C LEU A 90 -1.75 0.05 -11.97
N GLY A 91 -3.04 -0.09 -12.32
CA GLY A 91 -3.72 -1.38 -12.48
C GLY A 91 -4.42 -1.90 -11.23
N CYS A 92 -4.46 -1.14 -10.14
CA CYS A 92 -5.24 -1.50 -8.96
C CYS A 92 -6.74 -1.47 -9.30
N LYS A 93 -7.51 -2.46 -8.82
CA LYS A 93 -8.92 -2.62 -9.18
C LYS A 93 -9.88 -2.17 -8.07
N ASN A 94 -9.54 -2.48 -6.83
CA ASN A 94 -10.38 -2.18 -5.67
C ASN A 94 -9.83 -0.98 -4.90
N ILE A 95 -10.36 0.22 -5.19
CA ILE A 95 -9.84 1.49 -4.67
C ILE A 95 -10.98 2.35 -4.11
N HIS A 96 -10.87 2.71 -2.84
CA HIS A 96 -11.82 3.58 -2.14
C HIS A 96 -11.12 4.86 -1.69
N VAL A 97 -11.76 6.01 -1.84
CA VAL A 97 -11.28 7.26 -1.23
C VAL A 97 -11.75 7.29 0.22
N THR A 98 -10.82 7.37 1.16
CA THR A 98 -11.12 7.33 2.61
C THR A 98 -10.74 8.62 3.33
N GLY A 99 -10.19 9.61 2.63
CA GLY A 99 -9.62 10.79 3.27
C GLY A 99 -8.25 10.51 3.88
N SER A 100 -7.65 11.54 4.47
CA SER A 100 -6.35 11.43 5.13
C SER A 100 -6.53 11.27 6.62
N VAL A 101 -5.79 10.33 7.22
CA VAL A 101 -5.74 10.10 8.68
C VAL A 101 -5.37 11.37 9.46
N LYS A 102 -4.73 12.36 8.82
CA LYS A 102 -4.41 13.66 9.43
C LYS A 102 -5.66 14.47 9.81
N PHE A 103 -6.81 14.20 9.19
CA PHE A 103 -8.08 14.85 9.50
C PHE A 103 -8.95 14.02 10.45
N ASP A 104 -8.54 12.79 10.78
CA ASP A 104 -9.20 11.92 11.76
C ASP A 104 -8.76 12.20 13.20
N GLN A 105 -8.05 13.31 13.45
CA GLN A 105 -7.92 13.86 14.80
C GLN A 105 -9.27 14.43 15.24
N GLY A 106 -10.22 13.54 15.49
CA GLY A 106 -11.46 13.86 16.16
C GLY A 106 -11.13 14.46 17.52
N LEU A 107 -11.65 15.67 17.73
CA LEU A 107 -12.06 16.24 19.02
C LEU A 107 -11.90 15.24 20.17
N ILE A 108 -10.80 15.37 20.93
CA ILE A 108 -10.84 14.90 22.30
C ILE A 108 -11.86 15.83 22.96
N LEU A 109 -13.12 15.40 23.03
CA LEU A 109 -14.07 15.95 23.99
C LEU A 109 -13.54 15.57 25.36
N VAL A 110 -12.58 16.35 25.87
CA VAL A 110 -12.26 16.36 27.29
C VAL A 110 -13.53 16.88 27.93
N ASN A 111 -14.35 15.97 28.46
CA ASN A 111 -15.38 16.32 29.42
C ASN A 111 -14.66 17.00 30.59
N GLN A 112 -14.60 18.33 30.57
CA GLN A 112 -14.31 19.14 31.74
C GLN A 112 -15.54 19.11 32.64
N ASN A 113 -15.75 17.98 33.31
CA ASN A 113 -16.58 17.91 34.50
C ASN A 113 -15.63 17.79 35.69
N HIS A 114 -15.21 18.94 36.23
CA HIS A 114 -14.89 19.14 37.64
C HIS A 114 -15.06 20.62 37.97
#